data_AF-A0A2S8Q367-F1
#
_entry.id   AF-A0A2S8Q367-F1
#
_cell.length_a   1.000
_cell.length_b   1.000
_cell.length_c   1.000
_cell.angle_alpha   90.00
_cell.angle_beta   90.00
_cell.angle_gamma   90.00
#
_symmetry.space_group_name_H-M   'P 1'
#
loop_
_entity.id
_entity.type
_entity.pdbx_description
1 polymer ?
#
loop_
_entity_poly.entity_id
_entity_poly.type
_entity_poly.pdbx_seq_one_letter_code
_entity_poly.pdbx_strand_id
1 'polypeptide(L)'
;MLKKLLTVGALATALIGGIGTASAALDKCPSQATQNNGRVYLRYVVNPHNAFANQFTRDGIKWYFQGPAFQCSYNGTAAWAAQYKGTKI
;
A
#
# COMPACT_ATOMS: atom_id res chain seq x y z
N MET A 1 -60.32 -21.06 14.92
CA MET A 1 -59.51 -20.93 16.15
C MET A 1 -58.11 -21.49 15.89
N LEU A 2 -57.18 -20.62 15.50
CA LEU A 2 -55.80 -21.01 15.18
C LEU A 2 -54.94 -20.81 16.45
N LYS A 3 -55.05 -21.76 17.38
CA LYS A 3 -54.17 -21.80 18.55
C LYS A 3 -52.90 -22.56 18.19
N LYS A 4 -51.77 -21.97 18.60
CA LYS A 4 -50.40 -22.51 18.61
C LYS A 4 -49.66 -22.39 17.29
N LEU A 5 -48.68 -21.49 17.26
CA LEU A 5 -47.25 -21.81 17.10
C LEU A 5 -46.44 -20.50 17.20
N LEU A 6 -46.48 -19.90 18.39
CA LEU A 6 -45.39 -19.01 18.83
C LEU A 6 -44.21 -19.89 19.18
N THR A 7 -43.47 -20.31 18.15
CA THR A 7 -42.13 -20.87 18.30
C THR A 7 -41.20 -20.04 17.43
N VAL A 8 -41.08 -18.75 17.77
CA VAL A 8 -39.95 -17.95 17.30
C VAL A 8 -38.73 -18.54 18.03
N GLY A 9 -38.12 -19.52 17.38
CA GLY A 9 -36.80 -19.99 17.73
C GLY A 9 -35.88 -18.79 17.77
N ALA A 10 -35.13 -18.69 18.87
CA ALA A 10 -34.07 -17.72 19.09
C ALA A 10 -33.24 -17.55 17.80
N LEU A 11 -33.48 -16.44 17.08
CA LEU A 11 -32.58 -16.01 16.04
C LEU A 11 -31.32 -15.56 16.76
N ALA A 12 -30.31 -16.42 16.77
CA ALA A 12 -29.01 -16.17 17.35
C ALA A 12 -28.41 -14.89 16.73
N THR A 13 -28.58 -13.76 17.41
CA THR A 13 -27.91 -12.49 17.14
C THR A 13 -26.50 -12.53 17.71
N ALA A 14 -25.68 -13.48 17.28
CA ALA A 14 -24.28 -13.56 17.69
C ALA A 14 -23.44 -14.32 16.67
N LEU A 15 -23.22 -13.72 15.49
CA LEU A 15 -21.89 -13.67 14.89
C LEU A 15 -21.80 -12.62 13.77
N ILE A 16 -22.11 -11.35 14.07
CA ILE A 16 -21.40 -10.25 13.42
C ILE A 16 -20.03 -10.16 14.12
N GLY A 17 -19.26 -11.23 14.02
CA GLY A 17 -17.97 -11.41 14.64
C GLY A 17 -17.06 -11.97 13.58
N GLY A 18 -16.70 -11.13 12.61
CA GLY A 18 -15.90 -11.58 11.48
C GLY A 18 -16.12 -10.84 10.17
N ILE A 19 -16.48 -9.54 10.18
CA ILE A 19 -15.85 -8.66 9.18
C ILE A 19 -14.39 -8.48 9.60
N GLY A 20 -13.62 -9.55 9.56
CA GLY A 20 -12.23 -9.40 9.23
C GLY A 20 -12.27 -8.80 7.84
N THR A 21 -12.09 -7.49 7.74
CA THR A 21 -11.49 -6.92 6.55
C THR A 21 -10.34 -7.85 6.24
N ALA A 22 -10.48 -8.67 5.20
CA ALA A 22 -9.36 -9.43 4.69
C ALA A 22 -8.34 -8.35 4.34
N SER A 23 -7.39 -8.10 5.24
CA SER A 23 -6.23 -7.29 4.96
C SER A 23 -5.53 -8.07 3.86
N ALA A 24 -5.89 -7.80 2.61
CA ALA A 24 -5.17 -8.32 1.46
C ALA A 24 -3.71 -8.04 1.77
N ALA A 25 -2.93 -9.09 1.99
CA ALA A 25 -1.56 -8.96 2.43
C ALA A 25 -0.86 -8.08 1.39
N LEU A 26 -0.46 -6.87 1.79
CA LEU A 26 0.18 -5.94 0.88
C LEU A 26 1.46 -6.60 0.37
N ASP A 27 1.67 -6.55 -0.96
CA ASP A 27 2.90 -7.03 -1.56
C ASP A 27 4.11 -6.32 -0.94
N LYS A 28 5.23 -7.03 -0.86
CA LYS A 28 6.48 -6.47 -0.31
C LYS A 28 6.90 -5.25 -1.12
N CYS A 29 7.27 -4.16 -0.43
CA CYS A 29 7.77 -2.96 -1.09
C CYS A 29 8.98 -3.26 -1.97
N PRO A 30 9.08 -2.61 -3.15
CA PRO A 30 10.20 -2.79 -4.05
C PRO A 30 11.51 -2.35 -3.40
N SER A 31 12.62 -2.85 -3.95
CA SER A 31 13.95 -2.42 -3.53
C SER A 31 14.14 -0.92 -3.79
N GLN A 32 14.68 -0.22 -2.80
CA GLN A 32 15.05 1.20 -2.92
C GLN A 32 16.44 1.40 -3.54
N ALA A 33 17.04 0.33 -4.08
CA ALA A 33 18.31 0.40 -4.79
C ALA A 33 18.17 1.29 -6.05
N THR A 34 19.19 2.11 -6.28
CA THR A 34 19.31 2.88 -7.50
C THR A 34 19.74 1.96 -8.64
N GLN A 35 18.91 1.85 -9.67
CA GLN A 35 19.23 1.20 -10.92
C GLN A 35 19.72 2.23 -11.93
N ASN A 36 20.73 1.88 -12.72
CA ASN A 36 21.23 2.70 -13.81
C ASN A 36 21.25 1.87 -15.09
N ASN A 37 20.43 2.23 -16.07
CA ASN A 37 20.37 1.57 -17.37
C ASN A 37 21.25 2.27 -18.43
N GLY A 38 22.23 3.08 -18.01
CA GLY A 38 23.17 3.80 -18.87
C GLY A 38 22.62 5.10 -19.47
N ARG A 39 21.31 5.32 -19.42
CA ARG A 39 20.65 6.56 -19.90
C ARG A 39 19.99 7.38 -18.79
N VAL A 40 19.41 6.69 -17.82
CA VAL A 40 18.62 7.28 -16.74
C VAL A 40 18.81 6.45 -15.48
N TYR A 41 18.68 7.12 -14.34
CA TYR A 41 18.63 6.45 -13.05
C TYR A 41 17.17 6.16 -12.71
N LEU A 42 16.90 5.01 -12.11
CA LEU A 42 15.59 4.65 -11.59
C LEU A 42 15.75 4.23 -10.13
N ARG A 43 14.80 4.62 -9.28
CA ARG A 43 14.73 4.13 -7.91
C ARG A 43 13.29 4.13 -7.42
N TYR A 44 13.01 3.28 -6.45
CA TYR A 44 11.83 3.43 -5.62
C TYR A 44 12.18 4.19 -4.34
N VAL A 45 11.24 4.99 -3.86
CA VAL A 45 11.27 5.62 -2.54
C VAL A 45 10.10 5.07 -1.76
N VAL A 46 10.37 4.57 -0.56
CA VAL A 46 9.33 4.09 0.36
C VAL A 46 9.14 5.13 1.45
N ASN A 47 7.88 5.46 1.74
CA ASN A 47 7.48 6.38 2.80
C ASN A 47 6.30 5.76 3.57
N PRO A 48 6.26 5.76 4.91
CA PRO A 48 5.08 5.34 5.68
C PRO A 48 3.79 6.08 5.28
N HIS A 49 3.90 7.29 4.75
CA HIS A 49 2.77 8.10 4.29
C HIS A 49 2.76 8.26 2.77
N ASN A 50 1.57 8.48 2.18
CA ASN A 50 1.42 8.81 0.77
C ASN A 50 1.83 10.27 0.49
N ALA A 51 3.07 10.61 0.80
CA ALA A 51 3.63 11.95 0.70
C ALA A 51 4.97 11.87 -0.04
N PHE A 52 4.99 12.31 -1.29
CA PHE A 52 6.16 12.24 -2.16
C PHE A 52 6.43 13.63 -2.75
N ALA A 53 7.70 14.06 -2.69
CA ALA A 53 8.12 15.29 -3.33
C ALA A 53 8.10 15.13 -4.85
N ASN A 54 7.62 16.13 -5.58
CA ASN A 54 7.60 16.06 -7.04
C ASN A 54 9.02 15.91 -7.64
N GLN A 55 10.03 16.47 -6.96
CA GLN A 55 11.43 16.32 -7.30
C GLN A 55 12.33 16.49 -6.07
N PHE A 56 13.53 15.92 -6.11
CA PHE A 56 14.59 16.17 -5.12
C PHE A 56 15.97 15.91 -5.73
N THR A 57 17.03 16.40 -5.10
CA THR A 57 18.41 16.14 -5.52
C THR A 57 19.13 15.30 -4.47
N ARG A 58 19.80 14.23 -4.90
CA ARG A 58 20.63 13.39 -4.02
C ARG A 58 21.78 12.81 -4.83
N ASP A 59 22.99 12.81 -4.27
CA ASP A 59 24.20 12.23 -4.87
C ASP A 59 24.52 12.75 -6.29
N GLY A 60 24.28 14.05 -6.53
CA GLY A 60 24.48 14.65 -7.86
C GLY A 60 23.48 14.16 -8.91
N ILE A 61 22.35 13.59 -8.49
CA ILE A 61 21.26 13.16 -9.37
C ILE A 61 20.00 13.92 -8.98
N LYS A 62 19.37 14.57 -9.96
CA LYS A 62 18.05 15.17 -9.79
C LYS A 62 16.99 14.14 -10.11
N TRP A 63 16.18 13.81 -9.12
CA TRP A 63 15.13 12.81 -9.14
C TRP A 63 13.77 13.47 -9.39
N TYR A 64 12.99 12.87 -10.27
CA TYR A 64 11.66 13.32 -10.65
C TYR A 64 10.65 12.21 -10.37
N PHE A 65 9.60 12.55 -9.63
CA PHE A 65 8.50 11.63 -9.34
C PHE A 65 7.87 11.16 -10.65
N GLN A 66 7.65 9.86 -10.81
CA GLN A 66 7.02 9.29 -12.01
C GLN A 66 5.56 8.88 -11.76
N GLY A 67 5.20 8.62 -10.51
CA GLY A 67 3.86 8.19 -10.12
C GLY A 67 3.37 6.91 -10.82
N PRO A 68 2.14 6.47 -10.50
CA PRO A 68 1.46 6.73 -9.23
C PRO A 68 2.21 6.08 -8.05
N ALA A 69 1.93 6.55 -6.83
CA ALA A 69 2.37 5.85 -5.62
C ALA A 69 1.39 4.69 -5.31
N PHE A 70 1.89 3.62 -4.72
CA PHE A 70 1.09 2.45 -4.37
C PHE A 70 1.41 1.95 -2.95
N GLN A 71 0.45 1.29 -2.32
CA GLN A 71 0.64 0.70 -0.99
C GLN A 71 1.43 -0.60 -1.08
N CYS A 72 2.32 -0.81 -0.12
CA CYS A 72 3.14 -2.02 -0.03
C CYS A 72 3.49 -2.34 1.43
N SER A 73 3.92 -3.57 1.70
CA SER A 73 4.40 -4.02 2.99
C SER A 73 5.91 -3.76 3.11
N TYR A 74 6.28 -2.85 4.01
CA TYR A 74 7.66 -2.61 4.41
C TYR A 74 7.90 -3.22 5.78
N ASN A 75 8.66 -4.32 5.85
CA ASN A 75 8.94 -5.06 7.08
C ASN A 75 7.66 -5.42 7.89
N GLY A 76 6.57 -5.79 7.20
CA GLY A 76 5.30 -6.18 7.84
C GLY A 76 4.37 -5.01 8.17
N THR A 77 4.76 -3.77 7.87
CA THR A 77 3.92 -2.58 8.07
C THR A 77 3.47 -2.00 6.73
N ALA A 78 2.25 -1.49 6.67
CA ALA A 78 1.76 -0.76 5.49
C ALA A 78 2.59 0.52 5.28
N ALA A 79 3.11 0.68 4.07
CA ALA A 79 3.82 1.85 3.61
C ALA A 79 3.39 2.18 2.17
N TRP A 80 3.93 3.26 1.64
CA TRP A 80 3.73 3.70 0.27
C TRP A 80 5.06 3.68 -0.46
N ALA A 81 5.05 3.23 -1.72
CA ALA A 81 6.19 3.28 -2.61
C ALA A 81 5.87 4.12 -3.84
N ALA A 82 6.87 4.86 -4.32
CA ALA A 82 6.78 5.59 -5.58
C ALA A 82 8.08 5.48 -6.38
N GLN A 83 7.95 5.43 -7.70
CA GLN A 83 9.08 5.41 -8.62
C GLN A 83 9.57 6.83 -8.91
N TYR A 84 10.89 6.99 -8.97
CA TYR A 84 11.57 8.20 -9.39
C TYR A 84 12.53 7.92 -10.54
N LYS A 85 12.58 8.85 -11.48
CA LYS A 85 13.54 8.88 -12.57
C LYS A 85 14.59 9.95 -12.28
N GLY A 86 15.85 9.57 -12.30
CA GLY A 86 16.98 10.44 -12.01
C GLY A 86 17.77 10.80 -13.26
N THR A 87 18.23 12.04 -13.30
CA THR A 87 19.19 12.55 -14.29
C THR A 87 20.38 13.15 -13.55
N LYS A 88 21.59 12.75 -13.93
CA LYS A 88 22.83 13.29 -13.36
C LYS A 88 22.95 14.77 -13.71
N ILE A 89 23.30 15.58 -12.71
CA ILE A 89 23.63 17.01 -12.89
C ILE A 89 25.13 17.21 -13.09
#